data_AF-A0ABD0N835-F1
#
_entry.id   AF-A0ABD0N835-F1
#
_cell.length_a   1.000
_cell.length_b   1.000
_cell.length_c   1.000
_cell.angle_alpha   90.00
_cell.angle_beta   90.00
_cell.angle_gamma   90.00
#
_symmetry.space_group_name_H-M   'P 1'
#
loop_
_entity.id
_entity.type
_entity.pdbx_description
1 polymer ?
#
loop_
_entity_poly.entity_id
_entity_poly.type
_entity_poly.pdbx_seq_one_letter_code
_entity_poly.pdbx_strand_id
1 'polypeptide(L)' 'FGSTCIQSSDGLSAKCMCPLSCENVPKHVVCGSDGLDYQSECELNKKACSNKKNIRVHHQGRC' A
#
# COMPACT_ATOMS: atom_id res chain seq x y z
N PHE A 1 -3.68 4.55 5.80
CA PHE A 1 -2.49 3.67 5.74
C PHE A 1 -2.43 3.06 4.37
N GLY A 2 -1.27 3.03 3.71
CA GLY A 2 -1.14 2.47 2.36
C GLY A 2 -2.17 2.99 1.35
N SER A 3 -2.68 4.21 1.57
CA SER A 3 -3.83 4.80 0.88
C SER A 3 -3.40 6.09 0.21
N THR A 4 -3.86 6.32 -1.00
CA THR A 4 -3.58 7.57 -1.73
C THR A 4 -4.76 8.52 -1.55
N CYS A 5 -4.46 9.78 -1.23
CA CYS A 5 -5.46 10.84 -1.21
C CYS A 5 -5.72 11.29 -2.64
N ILE A 6 -6.96 11.19 -3.09
CA ILE A 6 -7.40 11.71 -4.38
C ILE A 6 -8.41 12.83 -4.16
N GLN A 7 -8.12 13.99 -4.74
CA GLN A 7 -8.99 15.14 -4.69
C GLN A 7 -10.06 15.04 -5.78
N SER A 8 -11.28 15.44 -5.45
CA SER A 8 -12.37 15.59 -6.40
C SER A 8 -12.07 16.74 -7.38
N SER A 9 -12.60 16.66 -8.59
CA SER A 9 -12.39 17.65 -9.66
C SER A 9 -12.91 19.04 -9.32
N ASP A 10 -13.90 19.12 -8.42
CA ASP A 10 -14.44 20.38 -7.88
C ASP A 10 -13.55 21.00 -6.78
N GLY A 11 -12.53 20.28 -6.30
CA GLY A 11 -11.67 20.71 -5.21
C GLY A 11 -12.35 20.72 -3.82
N LEU A 12 -13.63 20.40 -3.74
CA LEU A 12 -14.44 20.52 -2.52
C LEU A 12 -14.33 19.30 -1.59
N SER A 13 -13.85 18.18 -2.11
CA SER A 13 -13.68 16.95 -1.34
C SER A 13 -12.41 16.19 -1.72
N ALA A 14 -11.92 15.38 -0.79
CA ALA A 14 -10.85 14.43 -1.03
C ALA A 14 -11.19 13.09 -0.37
N LYS A 15 -10.85 11.99 -1.04
CA LYS A 15 -11.07 10.63 -0.55
C LYS A 15 -9.74 9.90 -0.45
N CYS A 16 -9.54 9.18 0.65
CA CYS A 16 -8.44 8.24 0.78
C CYS A 16 -8.85 6.92 0.13
N MET A 17 -8.18 6.53 -0.96
CA MET A 17 -8.44 5.26 -1.64
C MET A 17 -7.31 4.25 -1.43
N CYS A 18 -7.68 3.00 -1.19
CA CYS A 18 -6.76 1.87 -1.19
C CYS A 18 -6.39 1.48 -2.63
N PRO A 19 -5.20 0.91 -2.86
CA PRO A 19 -4.88 0.24 -4.12
C PRO A 19 -5.89 -0.87 -4.41
N LEU A 20 -6.53 -0.82 -5.58
CA LEU A 20 -7.51 -1.84 -6.00
C LEU A 20 -6.81 -3.05 -6.65
N SER A 21 -5.82 -2.80 -7.51
CA SER A 21 -5.00 -3.81 -8.18
C SER A 21 -3.51 -3.45 -8.13
N CYS A 22 -2.67 -4.48 -8.11
CA CYS A 22 -1.21 -4.41 -8.19
C CYS A 22 -0.65 -5.23 -9.37
N GLU A 23 -1.50 -5.66 -10.31
CA GLU A 23 -1.13 -6.59 -11.38
C GLU A 23 -0.09 -6.03 -12.35
N ASN A 24 -0.10 -4.72 -12.58
CA ASN A 24 0.86 -4.02 -13.44
C ASN A 24 2.04 -3.41 -12.66
N VAL A 25 2.21 -3.77 -11.38
CA VAL A 25 3.31 -3.29 -10.56
C VAL A 25 4.43 -4.33 -10.57
N PRO A 26 5.69 -3.92 -10.84
CA PRO A 26 6.84 -4.82 -10.76
C PRO A 26 6.90 -5.53 -9.40
N LYS A 27 7.09 -6.85 -9.43
CA LYS A 27 7.21 -7.67 -8.23
C LYS A 27 8.59 -7.49 -7.62
N HIS A 28 8.68 -6.62 -6.62
CA HIS A 28 9.86 -6.43 -5.79
C HIS A 28 9.51 -6.81 -4.36
N VAL A 29 10.02 -7.94 -3.90
CA VAL A 29 9.72 -8.43 -2.55
C VAL A 29 10.24 -7.43 -1.51
N VAL A 30 9.40 -7.13 -0.52
CA VAL A 30 9.71 -6.23 0.58
C VAL A 30 9.34 -6.86 1.93
N CYS A 31 10.13 -6.54 2.95
CA CYS A 31 9.82 -6.90 4.33
C CYS A 31 8.96 -5.80 4.95
N GLY A 32 7.80 -6.16 5.48
CA GLY A 32 6.91 -5.25 6.19
C GLY A 32 7.37 -5.00 7.63
N SER A 33 6.94 -3.87 8.20
CA SER A 33 7.17 -3.52 9.62
C SER A 33 6.45 -4.45 10.60
N ASP A 34 5.58 -5.32 10.09
CA ASP A 34 4.92 -6.41 10.81
C ASP A 34 5.69 -7.74 10.73
N GLY A 35 6.87 -7.75 10.12
CA GLY A 35 7.72 -8.94 9.99
C GLY A 35 7.26 -9.93 8.92
N LEU A 36 6.40 -9.50 7.98
CA LEU A 36 5.90 -10.34 6.90
C LEU A 36 6.49 -9.94 5.54
N ASP A 37 6.69 -10.93 4.68
CA ASP A 37 7.07 -10.73 3.28
C ASP A 37 5.87 -10.29 2.44
N TYR A 38 6.07 -9.28 1.59
CA TYR A 38 5.09 -8.82 0.61
C TYR A 38 5.68 -8.89 -0.80
N GLN A 39 4.89 -9.34 -1.78
CA GLN A 39 5.35 -9.51 -3.18
C GLN A 39 5.72 -8.19 -3.87
N SER A 40 5.18 -7.08 -3.38
CA SER A 40 5.51 -5.72 -3.79
C SER A 40 5.09 -4.73 -2.71
N GLU A 41 5.62 -3.50 -2.78
CA GLU A 41 5.15 -2.39 -1.95
C GLU A 41 3.65 -2.10 -2.19
N CYS A 42 3.13 -2.34 -3.40
CA CYS A 42 1.71 -2.19 -3.69
C CYS A 42 0.86 -3.19 -2.89
N GLU A 43 1.27 -4.47 -2.83
CA GLU A 43 0.57 -5.49 -2.04
C GLU A 43 0.62 -5.19 -0.54
N LEU A 44 1.75 -4.69 -0.05
CA LEU A 44 1.89 -4.19 1.32
C LEU A 44 0.88 -3.05 1.59
N ASN A 45 0.86 -2.04 0.72
CA ASN A 45 -0.04 -0.90 0.86
C ASN A 45 -1.52 -1.29 0.78
N LYS A 46 -1.86 -2.21 -0.13
CA LYS A 46 -3.21 -2.78 -0.25
C LYS A 46 -3.61 -3.47 1.05
N LYS A 47 -2.76 -4.35 1.59
CA LYS A 47 -3.01 -5.04 2.87
C LYS A 47 -3.14 -4.06 4.04
N ALA A 48 -2.23 -3.09 4.13
CA ALA A 48 -2.23 -2.05 5.16
C ALA A 48 -3.55 -1.26 5.14
N CYS A 49 -3.99 -0.86 3.94
CA CYS A 49 -5.21 -0.09 3.76
C CYS A 49 -6.47 -0.92 4.06
N SER A 50 -6.61 -2.12 3.47
CA SER A 50 -7.78 -2.98 3.67
C SER A 50 -7.95 -3.43 5.13
N ASN A 51 -6.84 -3.71 5.82
CA ASN A 51 -6.88 -4.14 7.22
C ASN A 51 -6.86 -2.98 8.21
N LYS A 52 -6.81 -1.72 7.75
CA LYS A 52 -6.62 -0.53 8.60
C LYS A 52 -5.43 -0.66 9.56
N LYS A 53 -4.35 -1.30 9.09
CA LYS A 53 -3.11 -1.49 9.85
C LYS A 53 -2.02 -0.56 9.34
N ASN A 54 -1.20 -0.04 10.25
CA ASN A 54 -0.04 0.75 9.89
C ASN A 54 1.15 -0.17 9.57
N ILE A 55 1.15 -0.74 8.37
CA ILE A 55 2.25 -1.55 7.86
C ILE A 55 3.03 -0.68 6.88
N ARG A 56 4.34 -0.60 7.08
CA ARG A 56 5.27 0.14 6.21
C ARG A 56 6.35 -0.80 5.72
N VAL A 57 7.00 -0.48 4.61
CA VAL A 57 8.22 -1.19 4.22
C VAL A 57 9.27 -0.97 5.30
N HIS A 58 9.78 -2.06 5.87
CA HIS A 58 10.90 -2.04 6.80
C HIS A 58 12.23 -2.02 6.02
N HIS A 59 12.40 -2.94 5.07
CA HIS A 59 13.49 -2.93 4.10
C HIS A 59 13.11 -3.67 2.81
N GLN A 60 13.92 -3.49 1.78
CA GLN A 60 13.81 -4.21 0.51
C GLN A 60 14.30 -5.65 0.68
N GLY A 61 13.72 -6.59 -0.07
CA GLY A 61 14.00 -8.02 0.07
C GLY A 61 13.10 -8.73 1.09
N ARG A 62 13.43 -9.98 1.39
CA ARG A 62 12.68 -10.80 2.36
C ARG A 62 13.06 -10.48 3.80
N CYS A 63 12.10 -10.58 4.72
CA CYS A 63 12.38 -10.82 6.12
C CYS A 63 13.02 -12.23 6.28
#